data_AF-W1J9S6-F1
#
_entry.id   AF-W1J9S6-F1
#
_cell.length_a   1.000
_cell.length_b   1.000
_cell.length_c   1.000
_cell.angle_alpha   90.00
_cell.angle_beta   90.00
_cell.angle_gamma   90.00
#
_symmetry.space_group_name_H-M   'P 1'
#
loop_
_entity.id
_entity.type
_entity.pdbx_description
1 polymer ?
#
loop_
_entity_poly.entity_id
_entity_poly.type
_entity_poly.pdbx_seq_one_letter_code
_entity_poly.pdbx_strand_id
1 'polypeptide(L)'
;MNTTDTIVAQATPPGRGGVGILRISGPKAAEVAEVVLGKLPKPRYAEYLPFCDLDGSVLDQGIALYFPGPNSFTGEDVLELQGHGGPIILDLLLKRILTISGVRIANPGEFSERAFLNDKLDLAQAEAIADLIDASSEQAARSAMNSLQGTFSRQVHQMVEALTNLRIYVEAAIDFPDEEIDFLSDGKIEAKLDEVIAELEQVRSQARQGSLLREGMNVVIAGRPNAGKSSLLNALAGREAAIVTDIAGTTRDVLREHIHIDGMPLHVIDTAGLREASDEVERIGIERAWQEIEQADRVLFMVDSTTTNAIEPAQIWPEFMARLPASLPVTVIRNKTDMTGEETGISQINGYSLIRLSAREGEGIDLLRDHLKETMGFNSNIEGGFLARRRHLQALNTAAEHLQEGHQQLVFARSGELLAEELRLAQQALSEITGEFTSDDLLGRIFSSFCIGK
;
A
#
# COMPACT_ATOMS: atom_id res chain seq x y z
N MET A 1 7.52 -23.40 -12.73
CA MET A 1 7.05 -23.74 -14.09
C MET A 1 7.99 -23.07 -15.08
N ASN A 2 8.68 -23.79 -15.97
CA ASN A 2 9.59 -23.16 -16.94
C ASN A 2 8.79 -22.44 -18.03
N THR A 3 8.54 -21.14 -17.85
CA THR A 3 8.06 -20.25 -18.90
C THR A 3 9.15 -20.11 -19.95
N THR A 4 8.93 -20.72 -21.12
CA THR A 4 9.88 -20.74 -22.25
C THR A 4 9.76 -19.50 -23.15
N ASP A 5 8.84 -18.60 -22.84
CA ASP A 5 8.58 -17.40 -23.62
C ASP A 5 9.43 -16.21 -23.15
N THR A 6 9.62 -15.27 -24.08
CA THR A 6 10.29 -13.99 -23.81
C THR A 6 9.26 -12.88 -23.85
N ILE A 7 9.30 -12.00 -22.86
CA ILE A 7 8.36 -10.89 -22.74
C ILE A 7 9.02 -9.57 -23.08
N VAL A 8 8.24 -8.65 -23.65
CA VAL A 8 8.63 -7.26 -23.91
C VAL A 8 7.55 -6.30 -23.43
N ALA A 9 7.96 -5.18 -22.85
CA ALA A 9 7.08 -4.07 -22.55
C ALA A 9 7.83 -2.74 -22.43
N GLN A 10 7.09 -1.64 -22.47
CA GLN A 10 7.61 -0.33 -22.13
C GLN A 10 7.76 -0.21 -20.60
N ALA A 11 8.98 0.07 -20.11
CA ALA A 11 9.28 0.23 -18.69
C ALA A 11 9.14 1.67 -18.19
N THR A 12 9.12 2.66 -19.10
CA THR A 12 8.87 4.07 -18.80
C THR A 12 7.38 4.42 -18.86
N PRO A 13 6.89 5.44 -18.13
CA PRO A 13 5.50 5.88 -18.23
C PRO A 13 5.07 6.16 -19.68
N PRO A 14 3.81 5.87 -20.06
CA PRO A 14 3.29 6.22 -21.37
C PRO A 14 3.25 7.74 -21.53
N GLY A 15 3.51 8.23 -22.75
CA GLY A 15 3.49 9.66 -23.04
C GLY A 15 4.74 10.09 -23.82
N ARG A 16 5.02 11.40 -23.78
CA ARG A 16 6.19 11.98 -24.42
C ARG A 16 7.28 12.21 -23.37
N GLY A 17 8.46 11.65 -23.62
CA GLY A 17 9.65 11.86 -22.78
C GLY A 17 10.91 12.02 -23.62
N GLY A 18 11.98 12.49 -23.00
CA GLY A 18 13.29 12.54 -23.64
C GLY A 18 13.83 11.13 -23.97
N VAL A 19 13.53 10.16 -23.09
CA VAL A 19 13.93 8.75 -23.23
C VAL A 19 12.73 7.84 -23.01
N GLY A 20 12.65 6.77 -23.79
CA GLY A 20 11.72 5.66 -23.59
C GLY A 20 12.49 4.34 -23.52
N ILE A 21 12.06 3.45 -22.62
CA ILE A 21 12.75 2.18 -22.38
C ILE A 21 11.80 1.04 -22.76
N LEU A 22 12.23 0.19 -23.70
CA LEU A 22 11.65 -1.14 -23.91
C LEU A 22 12.52 -2.17 -23.20
N ARG A 23 11.92 -2.93 -22.28
CA ARG A 23 12.57 -4.00 -21.54
C ARG A 23 12.10 -5.35 -22.09
N ILE A 24 13.06 -6.23 -22.33
CA ILE A 24 12.85 -7.60 -22.80
C ILE A 24 13.43 -8.55 -21.75
N SER A 25 12.69 -9.59 -21.35
CA SER A 25 13.16 -10.63 -20.40
C SER A 25 12.83 -12.02 -20.92
N GLY A 26 13.80 -12.93 -20.86
CA GLY A 26 13.61 -14.35 -21.19
C GLY A 26 14.69 -14.89 -22.13
N PRO A 27 14.60 -16.18 -22.52
CA PRO A 27 15.66 -16.89 -23.24
C PRO A 27 15.98 -16.33 -24.63
N LYS A 28 15.12 -15.50 -25.21
CA LYS A 28 15.34 -14.85 -26.52
C LYS A 28 15.88 -13.43 -26.42
N ALA A 29 16.18 -12.90 -25.24
CA ALA A 29 16.70 -11.53 -25.11
C ALA A 29 17.98 -11.32 -25.95
N ALA A 30 18.87 -12.32 -26.03
CA ALA A 30 20.05 -12.26 -26.89
C ALA A 30 19.72 -12.32 -28.39
N GLU A 31 18.74 -13.14 -28.79
CA GLU A 31 18.23 -13.19 -30.18
C GLU A 31 17.66 -11.84 -30.60
N VAL A 32 16.89 -11.18 -29.72
CA VAL A 32 16.35 -9.84 -29.95
C VAL A 32 17.48 -8.82 -30.14
N ALA A 33 18.54 -8.88 -29.33
CA ALA A 33 19.69 -8.00 -29.48
C ALA A 33 20.38 -8.18 -30.85
N GLU A 34 20.65 -9.42 -31.27
CA GLU A 34 21.24 -9.69 -32.58
C GLU A 34 20.36 -9.18 -33.73
N VAL A 35 19.04 -9.36 -33.64
CA VAL A 35 18.08 -9.00 -34.69
C VAL A 35 17.84 -7.48 -34.79
N VAL A 36 17.80 -6.77 -33.65
CA VAL A 36 17.49 -5.33 -33.59
C VAL A 36 18.76 -4.46 -33.63
N LEU A 37 19.85 -4.92 -33.03
CA LEU A 37 21.11 -4.16 -32.89
C LEU A 37 22.23 -4.66 -33.83
N GLY A 38 22.06 -5.84 -34.43
CA GLY A 38 23.09 -6.50 -35.24
C GLY A 38 24.23 -7.14 -34.44
N LYS A 39 24.14 -7.12 -33.10
CA LYS A 39 25.07 -7.76 -32.16
C LYS A 39 24.48 -7.83 -30.76
N LEU A 40 24.97 -8.75 -29.95
CA LEU A 40 24.77 -8.73 -28.50
C LEU A 40 25.70 -7.71 -27.81
N PRO A 41 25.18 -6.71 -27.06
CA PRO A 41 26.00 -5.80 -26.26
C PRO A 41 26.80 -6.53 -25.18
N LYS A 42 27.93 -5.94 -24.76
CA LYS A 42 28.69 -6.48 -23.63
C LYS A 42 27.83 -6.46 -22.34
N PRO A 43 27.88 -7.54 -21.52
CA PRO A 43 27.13 -7.60 -20.26
C PRO A 43 27.36 -6.38 -19.37
N ARG A 44 26.29 -5.64 -19.05
CA ARG A 44 26.27 -4.45 -18.18
C ARG A 44 27.12 -3.27 -18.67
N TYR A 45 27.36 -3.17 -19.98
CA TYR A 45 27.94 -1.97 -20.60
C TYR A 45 26.90 -1.24 -21.43
N ALA A 46 26.83 0.08 -21.26
CA ALA A 46 26.05 0.95 -22.14
C ALA A 46 26.74 1.06 -23.49
N GLU A 47 26.05 0.65 -24.55
CA GLU A 47 26.51 0.82 -25.92
C GLU A 47 25.51 1.65 -26.72
N TYR A 48 25.99 2.69 -27.40
CA TYR A 48 25.18 3.53 -28.28
C TYR A 48 25.11 2.91 -29.68
N LEU A 49 23.92 2.50 -30.11
CA LEU A 49 23.70 1.66 -31.30
C LEU A 49 22.44 2.08 -32.06
N PRO A 50 22.39 1.86 -33.39
CA PRO A 50 21.14 1.94 -34.14
C PRO A 50 20.23 0.75 -33.82
N PHE A 51 18.93 1.02 -33.76
CA PHE A 51 17.87 0.02 -33.62
C PHE A 51 17.21 -0.15 -34.98
N CYS A 52 17.30 -1.34 -35.56
CA CYS A 52 16.99 -1.58 -36.98
C CYS A 52 15.70 -2.38 -37.20
N ASP A 53 15.00 -2.07 -38.29
CA ASP A 53 13.86 -2.83 -38.79
C ASP A 53 14.31 -4.07 -39.60
N LEU A 54 13.36 -4.88 -40.09
CA LEU A 54 13.63 -6.08 -40.91
C LEU A 54 14.40 -5.78 -42.20
N ASP A 55 14.17 -4.62 -42.81
CA ASP A 55 14.84 -4.21 -44.04
C ASP A 55 16.21 -3.55 -43.81
N GLY A 56 16.64 -3.44 -42.53
CA GLY A 56 17.87 -2.78 -42.12
C GLY A 56 17.77 -1.27 -42.02
N SER A 57 16.59 -0.67 -42.23
CA SER A 57 16.36 0.75 -41.95
C SER A 57 16.46 1.03 -40.45
N VAL A 58 16.93 2.22 -40.08
CA VAL A 58 17.10 2.60 -38.67
C VAL A 58 15.78 3.17 -38.16
N LEU A 59 15.17 2.48 -37.20
CA LEU A 59 13.95 2.91 -36.50
C LEU A 59 14.26 3.98 -35.46
N ASP A 60 15.38 3.82 -34.74
CA ASP A 60 15.87 4.77 -33.74
C ASP A 60 17.38 4.59 -33.49
N GLN A 61 17.99 5.50 -32.74
CA GLN A 61 19.36 5.35 -32.20
C GLN A 61 19.38 5.67 -30.71
N GLY A 62 19.89 4.74 -29.92
CA GLY A 62 19.82 4.82 -28.46
C GLY A 62 20.87 3.98 -27.76
N ILE A 63 20.71 3.83 -26.45
CA ILE A 63 21.58 3.00 -25.61
C ILE A 63 20.96 1.62 -25.47
N ALA A 64 21.74 0.57 -25.67
CA ALA A 64 21.37 -0.80 -25.34
C ALA A 64 22.14 -1.28 -24.12
N LEU A 65 21.45 -2.00 -23.23
CA LEU A 65 22.02 -2.66 -22.05
C LEU A 65 21.61 -4.13 -22.02
N TYR A 66 22.58 -5.02 -21.87
CA TYR A 66 22.34 -6.45 -21.72
C TYR A 66 22.72 -6.94 -20.32
N PHE A 67 21.82 -7.65 -19.66
CA PHE A 67 21.99 -8.22 -18.33
C PHE A 67 21.81 -9.74 -18.42
N PRO A 68 22.89 -10.52 -18.44
CA PRO A 68 22.77 -11.98 -18.43
C PRO A 68 22.22 -12.48 -17.08
N GLY A 69 21.35 -13.49 -17.14
CA GLY A 69 20.89 -14.24 -15.97
C GLY A 69 22.06 -14.95 -15.26
N PRO A 70 21.98 -15.20 -13.93
CA PRO A 70 20.90 -14.89 -12.99
C PRO A 70 20.96 -13.45 -12.43
N ASN A 71 21.80 -12.62 -13.05
CA ASN A 71 22.31 -11.38 -12.52
C ASN A 71 21.58 -10.17 -13.12
N SER A 72 20.27 -10.30 -13.23
CA SER A 72 19.30 -9.35 -13.79
C SER A 72 18.13 -9.13 -12.82
N PHE A 73 17.20 -8.23 -13.16
CA PHE A 73 16.00 -7.96 -12.37
C PHE A 73 15.10 -9.20 -12.23
N THR A 74 14.80 -9.87 -13.34
CA THR A 74 13.93 -11.05 -13.38
C THR A 74 14.64 -12.35 -13.03
N GLY A 75 15.98 -12.36 -12.97
CA GLY A 75 16.77 -13.59 -12.89
C GLY A 75 17.00 -14.28 -14.24
N GLU A 76 16.38 -13.79 -15.32
CA GLU A 76 16.58 -14.27 -16.70
C GLU A 76 17.57 -13.39 -17.47
N ASP A 77 17.85 -13.70 -18.74
CA ASP A 77 18.50 -12.73 -19.62
C ASP A 77 17.57 -11.54 -19.88
N VAL A 78 18.08 -10.32 -19.68
CA VAL A 78 17.33 -9.07 -19.87
C VAL A 78 18.06 -8.15 -20.85
N LEU A 79 17.33 -7.58 -21.80
CA LEU A 79 17.79 -6.54 -22.70
C LEU A 79 16.95 -5.28 -22.49
N GLU A 80 17.60 -4.13 -22.32
CA GLU A 80 16.93 -2.82 -22.30
C GLU A 80 17.37 -1.99 -23.51
N LEU A 81 16.39 -1.50 -24.26
CA LEU A 81 16.56 -0.56 -25.37
C LEU A 81 16.08 0.81 -24.92
N GLN A 82 17.02 1.74 -24.74
CA GLN A 82 16.76 3.11 -24.29
C GLN A 82 16.89 4.07 -25.47
N GLY A 83 15.75 4.33 -26.12
CA GLY A 83 15.63 5.20 -27.29
C GLY A 83 14.92 6.51 -26.98
N HIS A 84 14.51 7.23 -28.01
CA HIS A 84 13.70 8.44 -27.85
C HIS A 84 12.31 8.10 -27.32
N GLY A 85 11.84 8.86 -26.33
CA GLY A 85 10.54 8.63 -25.65
C GLY A 85 9.31 9.08 -26.45
N GLY A 86 9.35 8.93 -27.78
CA GLY A 86 8.22 9.21 -28.66
C GLY A 86 7.29 7.99 -28.77
N PRO A 87 5.97 8.11 -28.52
CA PRO A 87 5.04 6.98 -28.57
C PRO A 87 5.09 6.18 -29.87
N ILE A 88 5.25 6.86 -31.01
CA ILE A 88 5.33 6.22 -32.32
C ILE A 88 6.62 5.40 -32.48
N ILE A 89 7.75 5.91 -31.98
CA ILE A 89 9.05 5.23 -32.08
C ILE A 89 9.04 3.97 -31.22
N LEU A 90 8.54 4.06 -30.00
CA LEU A 90 8.41 2.92 -29.09
C LEU A 90 7.46 1.85 -29.66
N ASP A 91 6.35 2.25 -30.28
CA ASP A 91 5.42 1.31 -30.93
C ASP A 91 6.05 0.61 -32.15
N LEU A 92 6.84 1.33 -32.97
CA LEU A 92 7.57 0.73 -34.09
C LEU A 92 8.60 -0.30 -33.61
N LEU A 93 9.40 0.04 -32.59
CA LEU A 93 10.36 -0.88 -31.98
C LEU A 93 9.67 -2.09 -31.35
N LEU A 94 8.56 -1.88 -30.64
CA LEU A 94 7.78 -2.95 -30.04
C LEU A 94 7.24 -3.90 -31.13
N LYS A 95 6.64 -3.37 -32.19
CA LYS A 95 6.19 -4.17 -33.35
C LYS A 95 7.31 -4.97 -33.97
N ARG A 96 8.49 -4.36 -34.13
CA ARG A 96 9.69 -5.03 -34.64
C ARG A 96 10.08 -6.22 -33.75
N ILE A 97 10.12 -6.03 -32.43
CA ILE A 97 10.47 -7.08 -31.48
C ILE A 97 9.44 -8.22 -31.52
N LEU A 98 8.14 -7.89 -31.61
CA LEU A 98 7.05 -8.88 -31.68
C LEU A 98 7.04 -9.72 -32.97
N THR A 99 7.83 -9.37 -34.00
CA THR A 99 8.01 -10.23 -35.17
C THR A 99 8.86 -11.48 -34.88
N ILE A 100 9.60 -11.48 -33.76
CA ILE A 100 10.46 -12.59 -33.36
C ILE A 100 9.59 -13.66 -32.69
N SER A 101 9.61 -14.88 -33.25
CA SER A 101 8.81 -15.99 -32.73
C SER A 101 9.15 -16.29 -31.27
N GLY A 102 8.15 -16.48 -30.42
CA GLY A 102 8.34 -16.74 -28.99
C GLY A 102 8.55 -15.49 -28.14
N VAL A 103 8.46 -14.29 -28.73
CA VAL A 103 8.38 -13.03 -28.00
C VAL A 103 6.93 -12.55 -27.95
N ARG A 104 6.46 -12.11 -26.78
CA ARG A 104 5.12 -11.56 -26.59
C ARG A 104 5.13 -10.32 -25.69
N ILE A 105 4.01 -9.61 -25.66
CA ILE A 105 3.83 -8.50 -24.71
C ILE A 105 3.72 -9.07 -23.29
N ALA A 106 4.38 -8.42 -22.33
CA ALA A 106 4.29 -8.75 -20.92
C ALA A 106 2.88 -8.45 -20.36
N ASN A 107 2.40 -9.30 -19.46
CA ASN A 107 1.23 -9.00 -18.63
C ASN A 107 1.58 -7.93 -17.58
N PRO A 108 0.58 -7.28 -16.96
CA PRO A 108 0.81 -6.38 -15.83
C PRO A 108 1.54 -7.11 -14.69
N GLY A 109 2.62 -6.49 -14.16
CA GLY A 109 3.42 -7.05 -13.06
C GLY A 109 4.30 -8.25 -13.40
N GLU A 110 4.33 -8.71 -14.65
CA GLU A 110 4.97 -9.98 -15.00
C GLU A 110 6.50 -9.97 -14.82
N PHE A 111 7.19 -8.84 -14.93
CA PHE A 111 8.65 -8.84 -14.69
C PHE A 111 8.94 -9.06 -13.20
N SER A 112 8.16 -8.45 -12.31
CA SER A 112 8.25 -8.64 -10.85
C SER A 112 7.79 -10.04 -10.45
N GLU A 113 6.77 -10.58 -11.12
CA GLU A 113 6.32 -11.97 -10.94
C GLU A 113 7.45 -12.95 -11.29
N ARG A 114 8.13 -12.76 -12.43
CA ARG A 114 9.29 -13.59 -12.80
C ARG A 114 10.46 -13.42 -11.84
N ALA A 115 10.70 -12.21 -11.33
CA ALA A 115 11.71 -11.97 -10.30
C ALA A 115 11.40 -12.77 -9.02
N PHE A 116 10.13 -12.80 -8.59
CA PHE A 116 9.68 -13.61 -7.46
C PHE A 116 9.84 -15.11 -7.73
N LEU A 117 9.37 -15.61 -8.88
CA LEU A 117 9.48 -17.02 -9.26
C LEU A 117 10.91 -17.53 -9.44
N ASN A 118 11.87 -16.63 -9.66
CA ASN A 118 13.30 -16.92 -9.79
C ASN A 118 14.10 -16.57 -8.52
N ASP A 119 13.43 -16.47 -7.37
CA ASP A 119 14.02 -16.23 -6.04
C ASP A 119 14.88 -14.95 -5.97
N LYS A 120 14.59 -13.95 -6.81
CA LYS A 120 15.27 -12.65 -6.79
C LYS A 120 14.73 -11.74 -5.69
N LEU A 121 13.44 -11.90 -5.41
CA LEU A 121 12.66 -11.12 -4.45
C LEU A 121 11.65 -12.05 -3.81
N ASP A 122 11.30 -11.82 -2.55
CA ASP A 122 10.09 -12.40 -1.97
C ASP A 122 8.84 -11.57 -2.33
N LEU A 123 7.66 -12.07 -1.95
CA LEU A 123 6.39 -11.44 -2.31
C LEU A 123 6.21 -10.05 -1.69
N ALA A 124 6.70 -9.84 -0.47
CA ALA A 124 6.61 -8.54 0.21
C ALA A 124 7.54 -7.51 -0.46
N GLN A 125 8.73 -7.92 -0.91
CA GLN A 125 9.65 -7.09 -1.68
C GLN A 125 9.08 -6.74 -3.05
N ALA A 126 8.43 -7.69 -3.74
CA ALA A 126 7.77 -7.43 -5.01
C ALA A 126 6.65 -6.37 -4.87
N GLU A 127 5.82 -6.47 -3.82
CA GLU A 127 4.81 -5.46 -3.49
C GLU A 127 5.40 -4.08 -3.17
N ALA A 128 6.55 -4.05 -2.51
CA ALA A 128 7.25 -2.81 -2.18
C ALA A 128 7.71 -2.03 -3.42
N ILE A 129 7.91 -2.69 -4.57
CA ILE A 129 8.22 -2.01 -5.85
C ILE A 129 7.04 -1.12 -6.26
N ALA A 130 5.82 -1.65 -6.21
CA ALA A 130 4.62 -0.88 -6.51
C ALA A 130 4.45 0.25 -5.50
N ASP A 131 4.62 -0.03 -4.20
CA ASP A 131 4.47 0.96 -3.16
C ASP A 131 5.51 2.10 -3.25
N LEU A 132 6.73 1.81 -3.70
CA LEU A 132 7.77 2.82 -3.92
C LEU A 132 7.44 3.78 -5.07
N ILE A 133 6.79 3.26 -6.11
CA ILE A 133 6.42 4.02 -7.31
C ILE A 133 5.20 4.90 -6.99
N ASP A 134 4.24 4.36 -6.25
CA ASP A 134 3.00 5.06 -5.88
C ASP A 134 3.18 5.93 -4.62
N ALA A 135 4.37 5.94 -4.01
CA ALA A 135 4.67 6.70 -2.81
C ALA A 135 4.39 8.20 -3.03
N SER A 136 3.48 8.74 -2.22
CA SER A 136 3.04 10.14 -2.31
C SER A 136 3.69 11.05 -1.25
N SER A 137 4.46 10.48 -0.31
CA SER A 137 5.23 11.21 0.69
C SER A 137 6.66 10.68 0.80
N GLU A 138 7.59 11.52 1.27
CA GLU A 138 8.99 11.12 1.48
C GLU A 138 9.09 9.96 2.48
N GLN A 139 8.28 9.99 3.53
CA GLN A 139 8.25 8.92 4.53
C GLN A 139 7.74 7.60 3.93
N ALA A 140 6.68 7.64 3.11
CA ALA A 140 6.19 6.46 2.42
C ALA A 140 7.25 5.88 1.46
N ALA A 141 7.96 6.72 0.71
CA ALA A 141 9.03 6.29 -0.20
C ALA A 141 10.19 5.63 0.56
N ARG A 142 10.62 6.21 1.69
CA ARG A 142 11.67 5.62 2.54
C ARG A 142 11.23 4.26 3.12
N SER A 143 10.01 4.17 3.63
CA SER A 143 9.45 2.92 4.16
C SER A 143 9.28 1.85 3.07
N ALA A 144 8.86 2.22 1.87
CA ALA A 144 8.78 1.32 0.71
C ALA A 144 10.18 0.80 0.33
N MET A 145 11.19 1.67 0.33
CA MET A 145 12.57 1.28 0.08
C MET A 145 13.10 0.31 1.14
N ASN A 146 12.76 0.51 2.42
CA ASN A 146 13.12 -0.42 3.50
C ASN A 146 12.46 -1.80 3.29
N SER A 147 11.19 -1.85 2.90
CA SER A 147 10.50 -3.09 2.53
C SER A 147 11.18 -3.77 1.33
N LEU A 148 11.52 -3.02 0.28
CA LEU A 148 12.21 -3.52 -0.91
C LEU A 148 13.60 -4.10 -0.58
N GLN A 149 14.33 -3.48 0.36
CA GLN A 149 15.59 -3.99 0.90
C GLN A 149 15.42 -5.21 1.83
N GLY A 150 14.19 -5.71 2.00
CA GLY A 150 13.86 -6.92 2.75
C GLY A 150 13.79 -6.70 4.27
N THR A 151 13.60 -5.46 4.74
CA THR A 151 13.51 -5.19 6.19
C THR A 151 12.31 -5.89 6.81
N PHE A 152 11.14 -5.79 6.18
CA PHE A 152 9.94 -6.47 6.64
C PHE A 152 10.10 -8.00 6.56
N SER A 153 10.59 -8.50 5.42
CA SER A 153 10.82 -9.93 5.20
C SER A 153 11.77 -10.54 6.23
N ARG A 154 12.86 -9.84 6.58
CA ARG A 154 13.79 -10.27 7.64
C ARG A 154 13.09 -10.42 8.99
N GLN A 155 12.22 -9.48 9.37
CA GLN A 155 11.46 -9.60 10.61
C GLN A 155 10.49 -10.78 10.58
N VAL A 156 9.78 -10.98 9.47
CA VAL A 156 8.88 -12.15 9.31
C VAL A 156 9.67 -13.46 9.38
N HIS A 157 10.82 -13.55 8.69
CA HIS A 157 11.68 -14.74 8.74
C HIS A 157 12.21 -15.01 10.15
N GLN A 158 12.58 -13.97 10.90
CA GLN A 158 12.98 -14.11 12.30
C GLN A 158 11.85 -14.68 13.16
N MET A 159 10.60 -14.24 12.96
CA MET A 159 9.44 -14.80 13.66
C MET A 159 9.19 -16.25 13.28
N VAL A 160 9.26 -16.58 11.99
CA VAL A 160 9.12 -17.95 11.49
C VAL A 160 10.21 -18.87 12.07
N GLU A 161 11.45 -18.38 12.16
CA GLU A 161 12.56 -19.12 12.78
C GLU A 161 12.34 -19.29 14.29
N ALA A 162 11.87 -18.26 15.01
CA ALA A 162 11.54 -18.34 16.43
C ALA A 162 10.42 -19.36 16.70
N LEU A 163 9.36 -19.37 15.89
CA LEU A 163 8.29 -20.37 15.94
C LEU A 163 8.79 -21.77 15.63
N THR A 164 9.64 -21.92 14.61
CA THR A 164 10.24 -23.22 14.26
C THR A 164 11.04 -23.77 15.43
N ASN A 165 11.87 -22.94 16.06
CA ASN A 165 12.64 -23.32 17.23
C ASN A 165 11.74 -23.71 18.40
N LEU A 166 10.72 -22.91 18.72
CA LEU A 166 9.76 -23.22 19.78
C LEU A 166 9.05 -24.55 19.51
N ARG A 167 8.62 -24.78 18.27
CA ARG A 167 7.93 -26.01 17.88
C ARG A 167 8.82 -27.25 18.01
N ILE A 168 10.12 -27.15 17.69
CA ILE A 168 11.09 -28.23 17.95
C ILE A 168 11.12 -28.61 19.44
N TYR A 169 11.09 -27.62 20.35
CA TYR A 169 11.05 -27.90 21.80
C TYR A 169 9.74 -28.58 22.21
N VAL A 170 8.61 -28.15 21.67
CA VAL A 170 7.30 -28.73 21.97
C VAL A 170 7.21 -30.17 21.44
N GLU A 171 7.66 -30.42 20.21
CA GLU A 171 7.68 -31.77 19.62
C GLU A 171 8.57 -32.74 20.42
N ALA A 172 9.75 -32.28 20.85
CA ALA A 172 10.62 -33.08 21.72
C ALA A 172 9.94 -33.42 23.06
N ALA A 173 9.16 -32.50 23.64
CA ALA A 173 8.41 -32.76 24.87
C ALA A 173 7.25 -33.74 24.68
N ILE A 174 6.66 -33.82 23.48
CA ILE A 174 5.59 -34.77 23.14
C ILE A 174 6.15 -36.18 22.91
N ASP A 175 7.27 -36.30 22.17
CA ASP A 175 7.83 -37.60 21.76
C ASP A 175 8.51 -38.37 22.91
N PHE A 176 8.95 -37.68 23.97
CA PHE A 176 9.68 -38.27 25.10
C PHE A 176 9.04 -37.96 26.47
N PRO A 177 7.79 -38.41 26.73
CA PRO A 177 7.07 -38.10 27.97
C PRO A 177 7.62 -38.84 29.22
N ASP A 178 8.44 -39.88 29.02
CA ASP A 178 8.96 -40.76 30.08
C ASP A 178 10.33 -40.30 30.66
N GLU A 179 10.95 -39.23 30.14
CA GLU A 179 12.11 -38.60 30.80
C GLU A 179 11.63 -37.77 32.00
N GLU A 180 12.24 -37.94 33.18
CA GLU A 180 11.78 -37.44 34.51
C GLU A 180 11.65 -35.89 34.67
N ILE A 181 11.67 -35.13 33.58
CA ILE A 181 11.47 -33.68 33.52
C ILE A 181 10.17 -33.44 32.76
N ASP A 182 9.10 -33.02 33.45
CA ASP A 182 7.88 -32.55 32.80
C ASP A 182 8.14 -31.20 32.13
N PHE A 183 8.70 -31.25 30.92
CA PHE A 183 9.14 -30.08 30.14
C PHE A 183 8.03 -29.05 29.91
N LEU A 184 6.76 -29.48 29.97
CA LEU A 184 5.58 -28.63 29.85
C LEU A 184 5.32 -27.79 31.11
N SER A 185 5.72 -28.27 32.30
CA SER A 185 5.49 -27.57 33.58
C SER A 185 6.70 -26.79 34.10
N ASP A 186 7.85 -26.88 33.43
CA ASP A 186 9.09 -26.15 33.74
C ASP A 186 9.04 -24.64 33.37
N GLY A 187 7.94 -24.15 32.80
CA GLY A 187 7.72 -22.74 32.43
C GLY A 187 8.57 -22.20 31.28
N LYS A 188 9.52 -23.00 30.75
CA LYS A 188 10.42 -22.59 29.67
C LYS A 188 9.70 -22.39 28.33
N ILE A 189 8.75 -23.26 28.01
CA ILE A 189 7.95 -23.18 26.78
C ILE A 189 7.03 -21.95 26.84
N GLU A 190 6.39 -21.73 28.00
CA GLU A 190 5.54 -20.56 28.25
C GLU A 190 6.33 -19.26 28.08
N ALA A 191 7.50 -19.14 28.73
CA ALA A 191 8.35 -17.96 28.59
C ALA A 191 8.78 -17.69 27.14
N LYS A 192 9.13 -18.73 26.37
CA LYS A 192 9.47 -18.59 24.95
C LYS A 192 8.28 -18.19 24.09
N LEU A 193 7.09 -18.71 24.40
CA LEU A 193 5.87 -18.34 23.71
C LEU A 193 5.52 -16.88 23.96
N ASP A 194 5.65 -16.40 25.21
CA ASP A 194 5.47 -15.00 25.57
C ASP A 194 6.46 -14.07 24.87
N GLU A 195 7.73 -14.47 24.74
CA GLU A 195 8.74 -13.75 23.96
C GLU A 195 8.29 -13.59 22.51
N VAL A 196 7.85 -14.68 21.86
CA VAL A 196 7.38 -14.64 20.45
C VAL A 196 6.10 -13.80 20.30
N ILE A 197 5.16 -13.88 21.25
CA ILE A 197 3.96 -13.04 21.26
C ILE A 197 4.33 -11.55 21.34
N ALA A 198 5.27 -11.20 22.22
CA ALA A 198 5.73 -9.83 22.39
C ALA A 198 6.44 -9.30 21.13
N GLU A 199 7.29 -10.12 20.50
CA GLU A 199 7.95 -9.77 19.23
C GLU A 199 6.94 -9.58 18.10
N LEU A 200 5.94 -10.47 17.98
CA LEU A 200 4.87 -10.33 16.99
C LEU A 200 4.09 -9.03 17.19
N GLU A 201 3.79 -8.64 18.43
CA GLU A 201 3.07 -7.39 18.71
C GLU A 201 3.88 -6.15 18.29
N GLN A 202 5.21 -6.18 18.44
CA GLN A 202 6.07 -5.11 17.93
C GLN A 202 5.99 -5.00 16.40
N VAL A 203 6.08 -6.14 15.69
CA VAL A 203 5.94 -6.17 14.22
C VAL A 203 4.56 -5.71 13.78
N ARG A 204 3.49 -6.14 14.47
CA ARG A 204 2.10 -5.70 14.21
C ARG A 204 1.93 -4.20 14.37
N SER A 205 2.49 -3.62 15.43
CA SER A 205 2.45 -2.18 15.66
C SER A 205 3.17 -1.42 14.54
N GLN A 206 4.36 -1.88 14.12
CA GLN A 206 5.10 -1.28 13.01
C GLN A 206 4.34 -1.42 11.67
N ALA A 207 3.78 -2.59 11.39
CA ALA A 207 3.00 -2.86 10.19
C ALA A 207 1.73 -1.98 10.13
N ARG A 208 1.05 -1.76 11.26
CA ARG A 208 -0.11 -0.85 11.31
C ARG A 208 0.28 0.58 10.90
N GLN A 209 1.44 1.06 11.36
CA GLN A 209 1.94 2.39 11.01
C GLN A 209 2.34 2.46 9.54
N GLY A 210 2.99 1.41 9.02
CA GLY A 210 3.26 1.24 7.59
C GLY A 210 2.01 1.23 6.73
N SER A 211 0.93 0.61 7.19
CA SER A 211 -0.36 0.58 6.50
C SER A 211 -0.99 1.97 6.45
N LEU A 212 -0.92 2.76 7.53
CA LEU A 212 -1.42 4.14 7.56
C LEU A 212 -0.63 5.06 6.62
N LEU A 213 0.68 4.88 6.51
CA LEU A 213 1.50 5.63 5.53
C LEU A 213 1.14 5.32 4.08
N ARG A 214 0.60 4.12 3.81
CA ARG A 214 0.24 3.65 2.48
C ARG A 214 -1.20 4.01 2.11
N GLU A 215 -2.15 3.60 2.95
CA GLU A 215 -3.59 3.72 2.69
C GLU A 215 -4.17 5.03 3.21
N GLY A 216 -3.49 5.68 4.16
CA GLY A 216 -3.93 6.95 4.71
C GLY A 216 -5.20 6.84 5.54
N MET A 217 -5.95 7.94 5.57
CA MET A 217 -7.23 8.06 6.24
C MET A 217 -8.28 8.61 5.26
N ASN A 218 -9.43 7.94 5.16
CA ASN A 218 -10.57 8.40 4.40
C ASN A 218 -11.45 9.31 5.25
N VAL A 219 -11.54 10.58 4.86
CA VAL A 219 -12.28 11.59 5.61
C VAL A 219 -13.35 12.23 4.75
N VAL A 220 -14.57 12.24 5.26
CA VAL A 220 -15.68 12.95 4.64
C VAL A 220 -15.86 14.31 5.31
N ILE A 221 -15.92 15.37 4.50
CA ILE A 221 -16.31 16.70 4.98
C ILE A 221 -17.79 16.92 4.68
N ALA A 222 -18.61 16.84 5.73
CA ALA A 222 -20.06 17.05 5.64
C ALA A 222 -20.47 18.36 6.31
N GLY A 223 -21.45 19.07 5.75
CA GLY A 223 -21.98 20.29 6.37
C GLY A 223 -22.86 21.10 5.42
N ARG A 224 -23.68 21.98 6.00
CA ARG A 224 -24.60 22.85 5.26
C ARG A 224 -23.86 23.74 4.24
N PRO A 225 -24.55 24.30 3.23
CA PRO A 225 -23.98 25.31 2.35
C PRO A 225 -23.34 26.45 3.16
N ASN A 226 -22.23 27.00 2.67
CA ASN A 226 -21.49 28.11 3.31
C ASN A 226 -20.86 27.81 4.68
N ALA A 227 -20.89 26.55 5.17
CA ALA A 227 -20.16 26.15 6.39
C ALA A 227 -18.63 26.25 6.26
N GLY A 228 -18.11 26.46 5.04
CA GLY A 228 -16.69 26.64 4.77
C GLY A 228 -15.93 25.35 4.48
N LYS A 229 -16.59 24.34 3.92
CA LYS A 229 -15.98 23.04 3.52
C LYS A 229 -14.77 23.23 2.59
N SER A 230 -14.95 23.97 1.50
CA SER A 230 -13.85 24.25 0.54
C SER A 230 -12.74 25.09 1.16
N SER A 231 -13.05 25.97 2.11
CA SER A 231 -12.02 26.70 2.86
C SER A 231 -11.20 25.77 3.74
N LEU A 232 -11.84 24.80 4.40
CA LEU A 232 -11.15 23.79 5.20
C LEU A 232 -10.25 22.90 4.33
N LEU A 233 -10.79 22.43 3.20
CA LEU A 233 -10.04 21.63 2.23
C LEU A 233 -8.77 22.36 1.77
N ASN A 234 -8.91 23.62 1.35
CA ASN A 234 -7.78 24.45 0.95
C ASN A 234 -6.79 24.72 2.09
N ALA A 235 -7.26 24.88 3.33
CA ALA A 235 -6.39 25.08 4.49
C ALA A 235 -5.61 23.81 4.88
N LEU A 236 -6.21 22.64 4.68
CA LEU A 236 -5.56 21.34 4.85
C LEU A 236 -4.52 21.11 3.73
N ALA A 237 -4.89 21.36 2.47
CA ALA A 237 -4.02 21.22 1.30
C ALA A 237 -2.87 22.24 1.29
N GLY A 238 -3.13 23.50 1.66
CA GLY A 238 -2.22 24.64 1.50
C GLY A 238 -0.98 24.67 2.41
N ARG A 239 -0.82 23.71 3.33
CA ARG A 239 0.44 23.54 4.10
C ARG A 239 1.23 22.29 3.72
N GLU A 240 0.65 21.34 2.98
CA GLU A 240 1.28 20.05 2.62
C GLU A 240 0.87 19.57 1.21
N ALA A 241 0.69 20.48 0.25
CA ALA A 241 0.40 20.08 -1.12
C ALA A 241 1.64 19.41 -1.75
N ALA A 242 1.69 18.09 -1.71
CA ALA A 242 2.51 17.30 -2.61
C ALA A 242 1.91 17.39 -4.02
N ILE A 243 2.80 17.59 -4.99
CA ILE A 243 2.54 17.86 -6.41
C ILE A 243 1.43 16.96 -6.98
N VAL A 244 0.37 17.59 -7.48
CA VAL A 244 -0.66 16.95 -8.32
C VAL A 244 0.03 16.38 -9.56
N THR A 245 -0.04 15.07 -9.78
CA THR A 245 0.24 14.50 -11.09
C THR A 245 -1.01 14.59 -11.95
N ASP A 246 -0.98 15.46 -12.96
CA ASP A 246 -1.97 15.52 -14.02
C ASP A 246 -1.89 14.27 -14.90
N ILE A 247 -2.60 13.19 -14.54
CA ILE A 247 -2.94 12.16 -15.53
C ILE A 247 -4.28 12.54 -16.14
N ALA A 248 -4.21 13.26 -17.27
CA ALA A 248 -5.37 13.58 -18.08
C ALA A 248 -6.04 12.28 -18.56
N GLY A 249 -7.17 11.90 -17.95
CA GLY A 249 -7.93 10.72 -18.36
C GLY A 249 -8.90 10.12 -17.35
N THR A 250 -8.82 10.43 -16.05
CA THR A 250 -9.80 9.90 -15.08
C THR A 250 -11.05 10.78 -15.05
N THR A 251 -12.02 10.37 -15.84
CA THR A 251 -13.31 11.03 -16.00
C THR A 251 -14.12 11.08 -14.71
N ARG A 252 -14.47 12.30 -14.26
CA ARG A 252 -15.71 12.65 -13.52
C ARG A 252 -15.97 12.00 -12.15
N ASP A 253 -14.98 11.35 -11.55
CA ASP A 253 -15.09 10.88 -10.16
C ASP A 253 -14.84 12.03 -9.18
N VAL A 254 -15.48 11.94 -8.01
CA VAL A 254 -15.41 12.91 -6.90
C VAL A 254 -13.98 13.44 -6.78
N LEU A 255 -13.80 14.76 -6.73
CA LEU A 255 -12.51 15.42 -6.52
C LEU A 255 -11.88 14.87 -5.22
N ARG A 256 -11.10 13.79 -5.33
CA ARG A 256 -10.28 13.24 -4.26
C ARG A 256 -9.00 14.03 -4.27
N GLU A 257 -8.92 15.04 -3.43
CA GLU A 257 -7.66 15.72 -3.18
C GLU A 257 -6.80 14.83 -2.28
N HIS A 258 -5.61 14.49 -2.77
CA HIS A 258 -4.61 13.77 -2.00
C HIS A 258 -3.84 14.79 -1.16
N ILE A 259 -4.23 14.92 0.09
CA ILE A 259 -3.57 15.79 1.08
C ILE A 259 -2.67 14.90 1.94
N HIS A 260 -1.60 15.45 2.51
CA HIS A 260 -0.81 14.78 3.53
C HIS A 260 -0.96 15.47 4.88
N ILE A 261 -0.87 14.69 5.94
CA ILE A 261 -0.69 15.18 7.32
C ILE A 261 0.54 14.47 7.89
N ASP A 262 1.65 15.19 8.02
CA ASP A 262 2.95 14.66 8.48
C ASP A 262 3.33 13.35 7.75
N GLY A 263 3.08 13.31 6.44
CA GLY A 263 3.40 12.16 5.59
C GLY A 263 2.33 11.07 5.50
N MET A 264 1.31 11.07 6.36
CA MET A 264 0.13 10.20 6.24
C MET A 264 -0.82 10.74 5.16
N PRO A 265 -1.19 9.95 4.14
CA PRO A 265 -2.19 10.37 3.16
C PRO A 265 -3.55 10.62 3.82
N LEU A 266 -4.23 11.66 3.37
CA LEU A 266 -5.58 12.03 3.76
C LEU A 266 -6.43 12.10 2.49
N HIS A 267 -7.34 11.14 2.34
CA HIS A 267 -8.28 11.08 1.22
C HIS A 267 -9.54 11.82 1.61
N VAL A 268 -9.64 13.07 1.15
CA VAL A 268 -10.79 13.92 1.47
C VAL A 268 -11.88 13.78 0.42
N ILE A 269 -13.09 13.53 0.89
CA ILE A 269 -14.29 13.38 0.07
C ILE A 269 -15.21 14.57 0.38
N ASP A 270 -15.32 15.52 -0.56
CA ASP A 270 -16.23 16.66 -0.41
C ASP A 270 -17.66 16.23 -0.75
N THR A 271 -18.54 16.28 0.24
CA THR A 271 -19.96 15.93 0.06
C THR A 271 -20.80 17.16 -0.31
N ALA A 272 -20.26 18.09 -1.11
CA ALA A 272 -20.93 19.34 -1.52
C ALA A 272 -22.37 19.16 -2.07
N GLY A 273 -22.79 17.93 -2.37
CA GLY A 273 -24.09 17.55 -2.93
C GLY A 273 -25.07 16.78 -2.03
N LEU A 274 -24.91 16.67 -0.70
CA LEU A 274 -25.95 16.04 0.15
C LEU A 274 -27.19 16.96 0.28
N ARG A 275 -28.03 17.00 -0.75
CA ARG A 275 -29.31 17.73 -0.81
C ARG A 275 -30.46 16.76 -1.05
N GLU A 276 -31.71 17.24 -0.99
CA GLU A 276 -32.82 16.52 -1.62
C GLU A 276 -32.72 16.68 -3.14
N ALA A 277 -32.77 15.56 -3.87
CA ALA A 277 -32.59 15.54 -5.32
C ALA A 277 -33.84 16.07 -6.04
N SER A 278 -33.64 16.90 -7.07
CA SER A 278 -34.71 17.29 -7.99
C SER A 278 -34.74 16.45 -9.27
N ASP A 279 -33.62 15.80 -9.61
CA ASP A 279 -33.37 14.96 -10.80
C ASP A 279 -32.76 13.60 -10.39
N GLU A 280 -33.00 12.56 -11.19
CA GLU A 280 -32.41 11.23 -11.09
C GLU A 280 -30.86 11.23 -11.10
N VAL A 281 -30.21 12.15 -11.84
CA VAL A 281 -28.75 12.32 -11.84
C VAL A 281 -28.24 12.83 -10.49
N GLU A 282 -28.94 13.79 -9.88
CA GLU A 282 -28.60 14.28 -8.53
C GLU A 282 -28.80 13.19 -7.48
N ARG A 283 -29.85 12.37 -7.61
CA ARG A 283 -30.12 11.24 -6.71
C ARG A 283 -29.00 10.21 -6.71
N ILE A 284 -28.48 9.85 -7.88
CA ILE A 284 -27.31 8.96 -8.01
C ILE A 284 -26.07 9.59 -7.35
N GLY A 285 -25.88 10.91 -7.49
CA GLY A 285 -24.80 11.64 -6.82
C GLY A 285 -24.89 11.60 -5.29
N ILE A 286 -26.10 11.73 -4.75
CA ILE A 286 -26.35 11.64 -3.30
C ILE A 286 -26.15 10.21 -2.79
N GLU A 287 -26.67 9.19 -3.49
CA GLU A 287 -26.47 7.78 -3.13
C GLU A 287 -24.99 7.42 -3.10
N ARG A 288 -24.20 7.88 -4.08
CA ARG A 288 -22.74 7.71 -4.09
C ARG A 288 -22.06 8.42 -2.92
N ALA A 289 -22.45 9.65 -2.60
CA ALA A 289 -21.89 10.36 -1.44
C ALA A 289 -22.17 9.62 -0.12
N TRP A 290 -23.32 8.96 0.01
CA TRP A 290 -23.63 8.11 1.16
C TRP A 290 -22.81 6.82 1.19
N GLN A 291 -22.56 6.18 0.04
CA GLN A 291 -21.67 5.02 -0.05
C GLN A 291 -20.24 5.35 0.38
N GLU A 292 -19.74 6.53 0.01
CA GLU A 292 -18.42 7.00 0.45
C GLU A 292 -18.40 7.33 1.95
N ILE A 293 -19.50 7.87 2.51
CA ILE A 293 -19.65 8.08 3.96
C ILE A 293 -19.58 6.76 4.73
N GLU A 294 -20.26 5.72 4.25
CA GLU A 294 -20.26 4.40 4.88
C GLU A 294 -18.86 3.75 4.91
N GLN A 295 -17.98 4.13 3.99
CA GLN A 295 -16.61 3.64 3.89
C GLN A 295 -15.57 4.58 4.54
N ALA A 296 -15.99 5.74 5.03
CA ALA A 296 -15.08 6.70 5.64
C ALA A 296 -14.58 6.22 7.00
N ASP A 297 -13.35 6.59 7.36
CA ASP A 297 -12.81 6.38 8.71
C ASP A 297 -13.36 7.42 9.69
N ARG A 298 -13.76 8.60 9.18
CA ARG A 298 -14.29 9.70 9.98
C ARG A 298 -15.09 10.71 9.17
N VAL A 299 -16.10 11.31 9.81
CA VAL A 299 -16.82 12.47 9.28
C VAL A 299 -16.40 13.75 10.01
N LEU A 300 -15.97 14.76 9.26
CA LEU A 300 -15.82 16.13 9.72
C LEU A 300 -17.13 16.87 9.48
N PHE A 301 -17.92 17.04 10.55
CA PHE A 301 -19.20 17.72 10.52
C PHE A 301 -19.01 19.23 10.71
N MET A 302 -18.98 19.95 9.59
CA MET A 302 -18.77 21.39 9.47
C MET A 302 -20.01 22.19 9.87
N VAL A 303 -19.83 23.10 10.82
CA VAL A 303 -20.84 23.99 11.37
C VAL A 303 -20.36 25.44 11.23
N ASP A 304 -21.21 26.30 10.68
CA ASP A 304 -20.98 27.74 10.65
C ASP A 304 -21.34 28.34 12.02
N SER A 305 -20.32 28.73 12.80
CA SER A 305 -20.52 29.31 14.14
C SER A 305 -21.34 30.61 14.13
N THR A 306 -21.38 31.34 13.02
CA THR A 306 -22.17 32.59 12.91
C THR A 306 -23.67 32.33 12.83
N THR A 307 -24.09 31.10 12.51
CA THR A 307 -25.50 30.75 12.27
C THR A 307 -26.16 30.04 13.43
N THR A 308 -25.40 29.42 14.34
CA THR A 308 -25.95 28.66 15.45
C THR A 308 -24.96 28.50 16.61
N ASN A 309 -25.48 28.60 17.83
CA ASN A 309 -24.77 28.26 19.05
C ASN A 309 -24.89 26.78 19.43
N ALA A 310 -25.72 26.02 18.72
CA ALA A 310 -25.82 24.58 18.94
C ALA A 310 -24.49 23.90 18.59
N ILE A 311 -24.01 23.04 19.48
CA ILE A 311 -22.73 22.34 19.35
C ILE A 311 -22.92 20.84 19.10
N GLU A 312 -24.11 20.32 19.37
CA GLU A 312 -24.45 18.92 19.15
C GLU A 312 -24.89 18.69 17.69
N PRO A 313 -24.26 17.74 16.96
CA PRO A 313 -24.59 17.49 15.56
C PRO A 313 -26.07 17.13 15.35
N ALA A 314 -26.64 16.33 16.26
CA ALA A 314 -28.04 15.89 16.19
C ALA A 314 -29.05 17.02 16.37
N GLN A 315 -28.66 18.14 16.99
CA GLN A 315 -29.51 19.34 17.09
C GLN A 315 -29.38 20.22 15.83
N ILE A 316 -28.24 20.15 15.14
CA ILE A 316 -27.92 20.98 13.98
C ILE A 316 -28.47 20.35 12.69
N TRP A 317 -28.31 19.05 12.53
CA TRP A 317 -28.78 18.29 11.36
C TRP A 317 -29.24 16.87 11.76
N PRO A 318 -30.43 16.75 12.37
CA PRO A 318 -30.94 15.48 12.88
C PRO A 318 -31.02 14.39 11.80
N GLU A 319 -31.49 14.72 10.59
CA GLU A 319 -31.70 13.74 9.52
C GLU A 319 -30.39 13.15 9.01
N PHE A 320 -29.33 13.97 8.93
CA PHE A 320 -27.99 13.52 8.55
C PHE A 320 -27.43 12.56 9.59
N MET A 321 -27.49 12.95 10.87
CA MET A 321 -26.98 12.13 11.97
C MET A 321 -27.74 10.81 12.12
N ALA A 322 -29.05 10.81 11.91
CA ALA A 322 -29.87 9.60 11.98
C ALA A 322 -29.55 8.58 10.88
N ARG A 323 -28.96 9.02 9.76
CA ARG A 323 -28.59 8.15 8.64
C ARG A 323 -27.14 7.68 8.70
N LEU A 324 -26.28 8.30 9.52
CA LEU A 324 -24.91 7.84 9.71
C LEU A 324 -24.85 6.48 10.41
N PRO A 325 -23.91 5.60 10.03
CA PRO A 325 -23.62 4.39 10.81
C PRO A 325 -23.23 4.73 12.24
N ALA A 326 -23.81 4.05 13.23
CA ALA A 326 -23.55 4.34 14.64
C ALA A 326 -22.07 4.13 15.06
N SER A 327 -21.34 3.29 14.33
CA SER A 327 -19.91 3.05 14.54
C SER A 327 -19.00 4.10 13.90
N LEU A 328 -19.52 4.95 13.00
CA LEU A 328 -18.72 5.91 12.25
C LEU A 328 -18.40 7.14 13.12
N PRO A 329 -17.12 7.38 13.46
CA PRO A 329 -16.77 8.50 14.33
C PRO A 329 -17.03 9.85 13.65
N VAL A 330 -17.56 10.80 14.43
CA VAL A 330 -17.84 12.17 13.97
C VAL A 330 -17.02 13.17 14.78
N THR A 331 -16.33 14.07 14.08
CA THR A 331 -15.69 15.26 14.66
C THR A 331 -16.48 16.49 14.23
N VAL A 332 -16.95 17.29 15.18
CA VAL A 332 -17.65 18.55 14.91
C VAL A 332 -16.64 19.66 14.70
N ILE A 333 -16.74 20.34 13.57
CA ILE A 333 -15.89 21.49 13.24
C ILE A 333 -16.74 22.76 13.28
N ARG A 334 -16.57 23.57 14.32
CA ARG A 334 -17.15 24.91 14.41
C ARG A 334 -16.22 25.91 13.73
N ASN A 335 -16.57 26.25 12.49
CA ASN A 335 -15.79 27.14 11.64
C ASN A 335 -16.20 28.61 11.82
N LYS A 336 -15.35 29.54 11.35
CA LYS A 336 -15.52 31.01 11.35
C LYS A 336 -15.41 31.65 12.73
N THR A 337 -14.54 31.13 13.59
CA THR A 337 -14.23 31.70 14.91
C THR A 337 -13.74 33.15 14.83
N ASP A 338 -13.11 33.54 13.72
CA ASP A 338 -12.70 34.92 13.40
C ASP A 338 -13.88 35.91 13.38
N MET A 339 -15.09 35.43 13.05
CA MET A 339 -16.29 36.27 12.99
C MET A 339 -17.08 36.29 14.31
N THR A 340 -17.01 35.21 15.09
CA THR A 340 -17.78 35.06 16.34
C THR A 340 -16.99 35.43 17.59
N GLY A 341 -15.65 35.48 17.50
CA GLY A 341 -14.76 35.65 18.63
C GLY A 341 -14.70 34.42 19.56
N GLU A 342 -15.20 33.27 19.11
CA GLU A 342 -15.01 32.00 19.82
C GLU A 342 -13.50 31.67 19.89
N GLU A 343 -13.02 31.22 21.04
CA GLU A 343 -11.62 30.79 21.20
C GLU A 343 -11.39 29.47 20.42
N THR A 344 -10.29 29.41 19.66
CA THR A 344 -9.90 28.19 18.96
C THR A 344 -9.46 27.13 19.95
N GLY A 345 -9.80 25.87 19.70
CA GLY A 345 -9.51 24.80 20.65
C GLY A 345 -10.27 23.52 20.38
N ILE A 346 -9.84 22.46 21.07
CA ILE A 346 -10.49 21.15 21.08
C ILE A 346 -11.20 20.90 22.41
N SER A 347 -12.38 20.31 22.36
CA SER A 347 -13.16 19.92 23.53
C SER A 347 -13.98 18.67 23.24
N GLN A 348 -14.46 17.98 24.27
CA GLN A 348 -15.36 16.83 24.12
C GLN A 348 -16.78 17.24 24.52
N ILE A 349 -17.76 16.81 23.73
CA ILE A 349 -19.19 17.05 24.00
C ILE A 349 -20.01 15.82 23.66
N ASN A 350 -20.67 15.24 24.66
CA ASN A 350 -21.58 14.10 24.51
C ASN A 350 -21.00 12.95 23.64
N GLY A 351 -19.71 12.66 23.80
CA GLY A 351 -19.01 11.62 23.04
C GLY A 351 -18.44 12.05 21.68
N TYR A 352 -18.64 13.31 21.26
CA TYR A 352 -18.06 13.89 20.05
C TYR A 352 -16.87 14.79 20.38
N SER A 353 -15.86 14.75 19.51
CA SER A 353 -14.77 15.74 19.53
C SER A 353 -15.23 17.01 18.80
N LEU A 354 -15.13 18.15 19.47
CA LEU A 354 -15.48 19.47 18.96
C LEU A 354 -14.21 20.30 18.78
N ILE A 355 -13.98 20.75 17.56
CA ILE A 355 -12.87 21.63 17.21
C ILE A 355 -13.43 22.96 16.73
N ARG A 356 -13.03 24.05 17.39
CA ARG A 356 -13.31 25.43 16.99
C ARG A 356 -12.11 25.97 16.22
N LEU A 357 -12.33 26.41 14.99
CA LEU A 357 -11.27 26.88 14.09
C LEU A 357 -11.74 27.98 13.13
N SER A 358 -10.79 28.70 12.55
CA SER A 358 -11.01 29.53 11.37
C SER A 358 -10.32 28.91 10.18
N ALA A 359 -11.08 28.27 9.30
CA ALA A 359 -10.53 27.68 8.08
C ALA A 359 -9.97 28.72 7.10
N ARG A 360 -10.47 29.96 7.18
CA ARG A 360 -10.00 31.06 6.32
C ARG A 360 -8.65 31.59 6.78
N GLU A 361 -8.50 31.83 8.08
CA GLU A 361 -7.26 32.40 8.65
C GLU A 361 -6.22 31.31 8.97
N GLY A 362 -6.63 30.03 8.96
CA GLY A 362 -5.76 28.88 9.26
C GLY A 362 -5.59 28.61 10.75
N GLU A 363 -6.27 29.36 11.62
CA GLU A 363 -6.21 29.19 13.07
C GLU A 363 -6.95 27.92 13.50
N GLY A 364 -6.29 27.08 14.32
CA GLY A 364 -6.86 25.82 14.80
C GLY A 364 -6.81 24.65 13.80
N ILE A 365 -6.26 24.84 12.60
CA ILE A 365 -6.09 23.74 11.63
C ILE A 365 -5.08 22.71 12.12
N ASP A 366 -4.03 23.13 12.83
CA ASP A 366 -3.03 22.18 13.37
C ASP A 366 -3.64 21.28 14.45
N LEU A 367 -4.58 21.81 15.25
CA LEU A 367 -5.36 21.00 16.21
C LEU A 367 -6.18 19.92 15.49
N LEU A 368 -6.75 20.24 14.32
CA LEU A 368 -7.45 19.25 13.50
C LEU A 368 -6.48 18.20 12.95
N ARG A 369 -5.29 18.60 12.48
CA ARG A 369 -4.25 17.66 12.02
C ARG A 369 -3.83 16.69 13.12
N ASP A 370 -3.53 17.22 14.29
CA ASP A 370 -3.12 16.43 15.47
C ASP A 370 -4.24 15.48 15.89
N HIS A 371 -5.49 15.97 15.98
CA HIS A 371 -6.64 15.14 16.27
C HIS A 371 -6.83 14.00 15.26
N LEU A 372 -6.68 14.26 13.96
CA LEU A 372 -6.81 13.23 12.93
C LEU A 372 -5.73 12.15 13.08
N LYS A 373 -4.46 12.53 13.27
CA LYS A 373 -3.36 11.59 13.53
C LYS A 373 -3.61 10.76 14.78
N GLU A 374 -3.95 11.40 15.90
CA GLU A 374 -4.21 10.73 17.17
C GLU A 374 -5.35 9.72 17.06
N THR A 375 -6.43 10.06 16.35
CA THR A 375 -7.57 9.15 16.20
C THR A 375 -7.26 7.91 15.36
N MET A 376 -6.31 8.00 14.43
CA MET A 376 -5.79 6.84 13.69
C MET A 376 -4.68 6.11 14.46
N GLY A 377 -4.22 6.66 15.58
CA GLY A 377 -3.04 6.19 16.30
C GLY A 377 -1.75 6.37 15.52
N PHE A 378 -1.71 7.29 14.54
CA PHE A 378 -0.55 7.53 13.69
C PHE A 378 0.56 8.23 14.47
N ASN A 379 1.78 7.69 14.38
CA ASN A 379 2.97 8.27 14.99
C ASN A 379 4.05 8.47 13.92
N SER A 380 4.31 9.73 13.57
CA SER A 380 5.28 10.11 12.53
C SER A 380 6.74 9.85 12.92
N ASN A 381 7.05 9.64 14.20
CA ASN A 381 8.42 9.50 14.71
C ASN A 381 9.02 8.08 14.60
N ILE A 382 8.40 7.19 13.82
CA ILE A 382 8.87 5.81 13.69
C ILE A 382 9.98 5.75 12.64
N GLU A 383 11.23 5.87 13.09
CA GLU A 383 12.40 5.58 12.26
C GLU A 383 12.50 4.09 11.94
N GLY A 384 12.94 3.76 10.72
CA GLY A 384 13.18 2.36 10.32
C GLY A 384 11.92 1.54 10.00
N GLY A 385 10.75 2.17 9.88
CA GLY A 385 9.51 1.50 9.48
C GLY A 385 9.55 0.91 8.06
N PHE A 386 8.61 0.01 7.81
CA PHE A 386 8.35 -0.61 6.51
C PHE A 386 6.87 -0.41 6.16
N LEU A 387 6.54 -0.43 4.86
CA LEU A 387 5.13 -0.43 4.46
C LEU A 387 4.55 -1.83 4.58
N ALA A 388 3.27 -1.88 4.96
CA ALA A 388 2.49 -3.10 5.02
C ALA A 388 1.14 -2.87 4.34
N ARG A 389 0.59 -3.95 3.79
CA ARG A 389 -0.73 -4.00 3.14
C ARG A 389 -1.72 -4.69 4.05
N ARG A 390 -3.01 -4.51 3.79
CA ARG A 390 -4.08 -5.19 4.52
C ARG A 390 -3.90 -6.72 4.62
N ARG A 391 -3.38 -7.37 3.57
CA ARG A 391 -3.10 -8.82 3.60
C ARG A 391 -2.03 -9.18 4.63
N HIS A 392 -1.00 -8.33 4.81
CA HIS A 392 0.04 -8.55 5.80
C HIS A 392 -0.51 -8.39 7.20
N LEU A 393 -1.33 -7.36 7.44
CA LEU A 393 -2.02 -7.18 8.72
C LEU A 393 -2.93 -8.35 9.05
N GLN A 394 -3.65 -8.88 8.06
CA GLN A 394 -4.49 -10.06 8.25
C GLN A 394 -3.66 -11.28 8.65
N ALA A 395 -2.59 -11.59 7.92
CA ALA A 395 -1.67 -12.68 8.24
C ALA A 395 -1.07 -12.54 9.66
N LEU A 396 -0.61 -11.35 10.03
CA LEU A 396 -0.08 -11.07 11.36
C LEU A 396 -1.17 -11.21 12.47
N ASN A 397 -2.41 -10.80 12.19
CA ASN A 397 -3.52 -10.96 13.13
C ASN A 397 -3.90 -12.44 13.31
N THR A 398 -3.98 -13.19 12.22
CA THR A 398 -4.24 -14.65 12.25
C THR A 398 -3.14 -15.37 13.02
N ALA A 399 -1.87 -15.02 12.78
CA ALA A 399 -0.75 -15.55 13.57
C ALA A 399 -0.91 -15.21 15.07
N ALA A 400 -1.30 -13.96 15.40
CA ALA A 400 -1.51 -13.56 16.79
C ALA A 400 -2.66 -14.33 17.45
N GLU A 401 -3.77 -14.56 16.74
CA GLU A 401 -4.90 -15.37 17.22
C GLU A 401 -4.44 -16.80 17.57
N HIS A 402 -3.70 -17.45 16.68
CA HIS A 402 -3.16 -18.79 16.91
C HIS A 402 -2.15 -18.82 18.08
N LEU A 403 -1.29 -17.82 18.22
CA LEU A 403 -0.37 -17.78 19.38
C LEU A 403 -1.09 -17.58 20.71
N GLN A 404 -2.15 -16.76 20.72
CA GLN A 404 -2.98 -16.59 21.91
C GLN A 404 -3.76 -17.86 22.26
N GLU A 405 -4.30 -18.56 21.26
CA GLU A 405 -4.95 -19.86 21.46
C GLU A 405 -3.94 -20.89 21.97
N GLY A 406 -2.78 -21.01 21.32
CA GLY A 406 -1.69 -21.89 21.74
C GLY A 406 -1.24 -21.63 23.19
N HIS A 407 -1.14 -20.37 23.59
CA HIS A 407 -0.85 -19.98 24.97
C HIS A 407 -1.94 -20.47 25.93
N GLN A 408 -3.22 -20.33 25.59
CA GLN A 408 -4.33 -20.86 26.39
C GLN A 408 -4.28 -22.40 26.50
N GLN A 409 -3.98 -23.09 25.39
CA GLN A 409 -3.86 -24.56 25.38
C GLN A 409 -2.69 -25.05 26.24
N LEU A 410 -1.58 -24.32 26.27
CA LEU A 410 -0.44 -24.63 27.14
C LEU A 410 -0.80 -24.43 28.62
N VAL A 411 -1.33 -23.26 28.98
CA VAL A 411 -1.54 -22.87 30.39
C VAL A 411 -2.73 -23.60 31.03
N PHE A 412 -3.86 -23.69 30.32
CA PHE A 412 -5.10 -24.23 30.87
C PHE A 412 -5.32 -25.71 30.54
N ALA A 413 -5.10 -26.10 29.29
CA ALA A 413 -5.32 -27.48 28.85
C ALA A 413 -4.09 -28.38 29.04
N ARG A 414 -2.90 -27.79 29.26
CA ARG A 414 -1.60 -28.48 29.34
C ARG A 414 -1.37 -29.44 28.16
N SER A 415 -1.83 -29.04 26.99
CA SER A 415 -1.79 -29.87 25.79
C SER A 415 -0.66 -29.42 24.87
N GLY A 416 0.45 -30.15 24.89
CA GLY A 416 1.57 -29.95 23.97
C GLY A 416 1.17 -30.16 22.50
N GLU A 417 0.31 -31.14 22.22
CA GLU A 417 -0.15 -31.45 20.86
C GLU A 417 -0.97 -30.29 20.26
N LEU A 418 -1.88 -29.69 21.03
CA LEU A 418 -2.67 -28.55 20.57
C LEU A 418 -1.79 -27.32 20.39
N LEU A 419 -0.86 -27.07 21.33
CA LEU A 419 0.14 -26.00 21.15
C LEU A 419 0.95 -26.19 19.87
N ALA A 420 1.43 -27.41 19.58
CA ALA A 420 2.22 -27.69 18.38
C ALA A 420 1.43 -27.38 17.08
N GLU A 421 0.14 -27.70 17.06
CA GLU A 421 -0.73 -27.38 15.92
C GLU A 421 -0.98 -25.88 15.77
N GLU A 422 -1.25 -25.16 16.87
CA GLU A 422 -1.41 -23.70 16.84
C GLU A 422 -0.13 -22.99 16.37
N LEU A 423 1.05 -23.44 16.81
CA LEU A 423 2.33 -22.93 16.33
C LEU A 423 2.53 -23.17 14.82
N ARG A 424 2.10 -24.33 14.31
CA ARG A 424 2.15 -24.66 12.88
C ARG A 424 1.25 -23.72 12.07
N LEU A 425 0.05 -23.42 12.55
CA LEU A 425 -0.89 -22.51 11.89
C LEU A 425 -0.40 -21.06 11.92
N ALA A 426 0.17 -20.60 13.04
CA ALA A 426 0.80 -19.30 13.13
C ALA A 426 1.98 -19.15 12.16
N GLN A 427 2.83 -20.18 12.05
CA GLN A 427 3.94 -20.22 11.10
C GLN A 427 3.44 -20.13 9.65
N GLN A 428 2.42 -20.89 9.29
CA GLN A 428 1.83 -20.86 7.95
C GLN A 428 1.32 -19.46 7.60
N ALA A 429 0.57 -18.82 8.52
CA ALA A 429 0.06 -17.47 8.32
C ALA A 429 1.19 -16.44 8.09
N LEU A 430 2.30 -16.54 8.84
CA LEU A 430 3.45 -15.65 8.65
C LEU A 430 4.17 -15.89 7.32
N SER A 431 4.39 -17.15 6.93
CA SER A 431 5.07 -17.49 5.67
C SER A 431 4.26 -17.12 4.41
N GLU A 432 2.93 -16.93 4.52
CA GLU A 432 2.12 -16.35 3.43
C GLU A 432 2.50 -14.89 3.11
N ILE A 433 3.14 -14.17 4.02
CA ILE A 433 3.57 -12.78 3.80
C ILE A 433 4.67 -12.72 2.75
N THR A 434 5.70 -13.57 2.90
CA THR A 434 6.88 -13.64 2.02
C THR A 434 6.66 -14.54 0.80
N GLY A 435 5.63 -15.39 0.87
CA GLY A 435 5.08 -16.08 -0.29
C GLY A 435 5.48 -17.55 -0.41
N GLU A 436 6.06 -18.15 0.64
CA GLU A 436 6.53 -19.54 0.65
C GLU A 436 5.39 -20.58 0.55
N PHE A 437 4.14 -20.21 0.88
CA PHE A 437 2.97 -21.10 0.83
C PHE A 437 1.76 -20.49 0.10
N THR A 438 1.99 -19.66 -0.91
CA THR A 438 0.93 -18.91 -1.60
C THR A 438 0.25 -19.71 -2.71
N SER A 439 -1.06 -19.49 -2.93
CA SER A 439 -1.77 -20.01 -4.10
C SER A 439 -1.54 -19.16 -5.36
N ASP A 440 -1.53 -19.83 -6.53
CA ASP A 440 -1.39 -19.17 -7.84
C ASP A 440 -2.45 -18.08 -8.09
N ASP A 441 -3.69 -18.30 -7.60
CA ASP A 441 -4.79 -17.33 -7.73
C ASP A 441 -4.51 -16.02 -6.97
N LEU A 442 -3.83 -16.10 -5.82
CA LEU A 442 -3.47 -14.90 -5.05
C LEU A 442 -2.34 -14.13 -5.75
N LEU A 443 -1.34 -14.85 -6.29
CA LEU A 443 -0.25 -14.24 -7.05
C LEU A 443 -0.78 -13.48 -8.27
N GLY A 444 -1.69 -14.09 -9.04
CA GLY A 444 -2.33 -13.44 -10.18
C GLY A 444 -3.08 -12.14 -9.82
N ARG A 445 -3.75 -12.11 -8.66
CA ARG A 445 -4.42 -10.88 -8.16
C ARG A 445 -3.44 -9.80 -7.73
N ILE A 446 -2.30 -10.18 -7.12
CA ILE A 446 -1.29 -9.21 -6.69
C ILE A 446 -0.64 -8.55 -7.91
N PHE A 447 -0.10 -9.34 -8.84
CA PHE A 447 0.64 -8.81 -9.98
C PHE A 447 -0.25 -8.12 -11.02
N SER A 448 -1.52 -8.54 -11.17
CA SER A 448 -2.46 -7.83 -12.06
C SER A 448 -2.77 -6.39 -11.65
N SER A 449 -2.53 -6.03 -10.39
CA SER A 449 -2.68 -4.65 -9.90
C SER A 449 -1.47 -3.75 -10.23
N PHE A 450 -0.38 -4.31 -10.77
CA PHE A 450 0.85 -3.58 -11.05
C PHE A 450 0.82 -3.00 -12.48
N CYS A 451 1.67 -2.02 -12.78
CA CYS A 451 1.80 -1.50 -14.14
C CYS A 451 2.39 -2.55 -15.10
N ILE A 452 2.07 -2.42 -16.39
CA ILE A 452 2.75 -3.14 -17.48
C ILE A 452 4.20 -2.63 -17.57
N GLY A 453 5.16 -3.55 -17.76
CA GLY A 453 6.60 -3.23 -17.82
C GLY A 453 7.33 -3.30 -16.48
N LYS A 454 6.63 -3.74 -15.44
CA LYS A 454 7.17 -4.01 -14.11
C LYS A 454 7.01 -5.45 -13.72
#